data_AF-A0A961X2L1-F1
#
_entry.id   AF-A0A961X2L1-F1
#
_cell.length_a   1.000
_cell.length_b   1.000
_cell.length_c   1.000
_cell.angle_alpha   90.00
_cell.angle_beta   90.00
_cell.angle_gamma   90.00
#
_symmetry.space_group_name_H-M   'P 1'
#
loop_
_entity.id
_entity.type
_entity.pdbx_description
1 polymer ?
#
loop_
_entity_poly.entity_id
_entity_poly.type
_entity_poly.pdbx_seq_one_letter_code
_entity_poly.pdbx_strand_id
1 'polypeptide(L)'
;ILGAALPVRAECPLDKIDAALASSTQGLKTLERDVSDVQSTEGGVWQIYREKDGRVHSIIRIDAGEMGRNDTRLSMVNRNTYGISSTRIDYLRHAFIEDAGPNAEARRTTTNYYFCDGKQYLPPDGMSLLDGDAYKADGLALQKMMVLHKDVADFTKGLAK
;
A
#
# COMPACT_ATOMS: atom_id res chain seq x y z
N ILE A 1 24.47 38.10 12.98
CA ILE A 1 23.65 37.31 12.03
C ILE A 1 23.16 36.10 12.80
N LEU A 2 21.88 36.09 13.22
CA LEU A 2 21.28 34.92 13.87
C LEU A 2 21.16 33.80 12.83
N GLY A 3 21.85 32.69 13.05
CA GLY A 3 21.73 31.50 12.24
C GLY A 3 20.37 30.87 12.45
N ALA A 4 19.52 30.91 11.42
CA ALA A 4 18.32 30.10 11.37
C ALA A 4 18.73 28.63 11.37
N ALA A 5 18.45 27.91 12.46
CA ALA A 5 18.56 26.47 12.49
C ALA A 5 17.62 25.91 11.41
N LEU A 6 18.19 25.33 10.35
CA LEU A 6 17.43 24.55 9.39
C LEU A 6 16.69 23.46 10.19
N PRO A 7 15.38 23.25 9.96
CA PRO A 7 14.67 22.18 10.62
C PRO A 7 15.38 20.87 10.24
N VAL A 8 15.87 20.15 11.25
CA VAL A 8 16.31 18.76 11.11
C VAL A 8 15.12 18.02 10.52
N ARG A 9 15.21 17.67 9.22
CA ARG A 9 14.25 16.74 8.61
C ARG A 9 14.32 15.48 9.44
N ALA A 10 13.26 15.17 10.17
CA ALA A 10 13.15 13.88 10.82
C ALA A 10 13.41 12.81 9.75
N GLU A 11 14.38 11.94 9.99
CA GLU A 11 14.62 10.78 9.15
C GLU A 11 13.31 10.04 8.93
N CYS A 12 13.10 9.52 7.72
CA CYS A 12 11.88 8.79 7.39
C CYS A 12 11.78 7.57 8.33
N PRO A 13 10.75 7.45 9.19
CA PRO A 13 10.72 6.44 10.24
C PRO A 13 10.29 5.09 9.64
N LEU A 14 11.23 4.43 8.93
CA LEU A 14 10.97 3.22 8.16
C LEU A 14 10.41 2.10 9.04
N ASP A 15 10.93 1.94 10.26
CA ASP A 15 10.47 0.99 11.28
C ASP A 15 8.98 1.15 11.60
N LYS A 16 8.50 2.39 11.73
CA LYS A 16 7.09 2.68 12.00
C LYS A 16 6.21 2.41 10.79
N ILE A 17 6.74 2.66 9.58
CA ILE A 17 6.02 2.38 8.34
C ILE A 17 5.88 0.86 8.16
N ASP A 18 6.96 0.10 8.38
CA ASP A 18 6.95 -1.36 8.34
C ASP A 18 5.96 -1.94 9.34
N ALA A 19 5.98 -1.45 10.58
CA ALA A 19 5.01 -1.85 11.60
C ALA A 19 3.56 -1.56 11.18
N ALA A 20 3.30 -0.41 10.53
CA ALA A 20 1.98 -0.06 10.02
C ALA A 20 1.54 -0.92 8.82
N LEU A 21 2.47 -1.32 7.96
CA LEU A 21 2.19 -2.25 6.85
C LEU A 21 1.90 -3.66 7.36
N ALA A 22 2.58 -4.10 8.42
CA ALA A 22 2.38 -5.40 9.05
C ALA A 22 1.19 -5.46 10.02
N SER A 23 0.63 -4.33 10.44
CA SER A 23 -0.43 -4.31 11.45
C SER A 23 -1.69 -5.03 10.98
N SER A 24 -2.37 -5.72 11.91
CA SER A 24 -3.59 -6.47 11.62
C SER A 24 -4.77 -5.53 11.35
N THR A 25 -5.63 -5.92 10.42
CA THR A 25 -6.93 -5.27 10.18
C THR A 25 -8.09 -5.94 10.92
N GLN A 26 -7.81 -7.01 11.67
CA GLN A 26 -8.83 -7.76 12.40
C GLN A 26 -9.51 -6.90 13.47
N GLY A 27 -10.84 -6.92 13.48
CA GLY A 27 -11.65 -6.17 14.45
C GLY A 27 -11.82 -4.68 14.11
N LEU A 28 -11.27 -4.20 13.00
CA LEU A 28 -11.51 -2.85 12.49
C LEU A 28 -12.85 -2.75 11.76
N LYS A 29 -13.39 -1.53 11.69
CA LYS A 29 -14.60 -1.26 10.92
C LYS A 29 -14.25 -1.14 9.45
N THR A 30 -14.81 -2.02 8.62
CA THR A 30 -14.58 -2.02 7.17
C THR A 30 -15.69 -1.26 6.44
N LEU A 31 -15.30 -0.52 5.40
CA LEU A 31 -16.18 -0.03 4.34
C LEU A 31 -15.66 -0.57 3.02
N GLU A 32 -16.53 -1.18 2.24
CA GLU A 32 -16.21 -1.66 0.89
C GLU A 32 -16.80 -0.73 -0.17
N ARG A 33 -16.07 -0.58 -1.28
CA ARG A 33 -16.51 0.17 -2.47
C ARG A 33 -15.97 -0.52 -3.71
N ASP A 34 -16.78 -0.59 -4.76
CA ASP A 34 -16.28 -1.05 -6.06
C ASP A 34 -15.26 -0.06 -6.63
N VAL A 35 -14.26 -0.59 -7.31
CA VAL A 35 -13.28 0.22 -8.05
C VAL A 35 -13.95 0.78 -9.29
N SER A 36 -13.95 2.10 -9.44
CA SER A 36 -14.63 2.75 -10.57
C SER A 36 -13.82 2.81 -11.87
N ASP A 37 -12.50 2.58 -11.80
CA ASP A 37 -11.60 2.42 -12.94
C ASP A 37 -10.96 1.02 -12.88
N VAL A 38 -11.71 0.07 -13.42
CA VAL A 38 -11.40 -1.35 -13.34
C VAL A 38 -10.22 -1.66 -14.27
N GLN A 39 -9.08 -2.00 -13.68
CA GLN A 39 -7.87 -2.44 -14.37
C GLN A 39 -7.75 -3.98 -14.42
N SER A 40 -8.78 -4.69 -13.92
CA SER A 40 -8.85 -6.14 -13.83
C SER A 40 -9.93 -6.70 -14.76
N THR A 41 -9.73 -7.92 -15.27
CA THR A 41 -10.76 -8.64 -16.03
C THR A 41 -11.97 -9.04 -15.18
N GLU A 42 -11.81 -9.13 -13.86
CA GLU A 42 -12.82 -9.62 -12.90
C GLU A 42 -13.33 -8.54 -11.94
N GLY A 43 -12.91 -7.28 -12.14
CA GLY A 43 -13.27 -6.18 -11.25
C GLY A 43 -12.25 -5.94 -10.13
N GLY A 44 -12.55 -4.92 -9.32
CA GLY A 44 -11.74 -4.61 -8.16
C GLY A 44 -12.57 -4.01 -7.04
N VAL A 45 -12.08 -4.15 -5.82
CA VAL A 45 -12.73 -3.62 -4.62
C VAL A 45 -11.74 -2.82 -3.77
N TRP A 46 -12.22 -1.72 -3.23
CA TRP A 46 -11.58 -0.97 -2.16
C TRP A 46 -12.12 -1.44 -0.82
N GLN A 47 -11.23 -1.80 0.10
CA GLN A 47 -11.54 -2.04 1.50
C GLN A 47 -10.88 -0.96 2.36
N ILE A 48 -11.70 -0.13 3.00
CA ILE A 48 -11.26 0.98 3.86
C ILE A 48 -11.46 0.56 5.31
N TYR A 49 -10.36 0.33 6.03
CA TYR A 49 -10.34 -0.08 7.42
C TYR A 49 -10.18 1.12 8.34
N ARG A 50 -11.09 1.24 9.31
CA ARG A 50 -11.15 2.35 10.26
C ARG A 50 -11.10 1.85 11.70
N GLU A 51 -10.40 2.64 12.51
CA GLU A 51 -10.38 2.54 13.95
C GLU A 51 -11.76 2.86 14.55
N LYS A 52 -11.95 2.51 15.83
CA LYS A 52 -13.20 2.82 16.56
C LYS A 52 -13.51 4.32 16.62
N ASP A 53 -12.48 5.16 16.62
CA ASP A 53 -12.58 6.63 16.62
C ASP A 53 -12.84 7.23 15.21
N GLY A 54 -12.94 6.38 14.17
CA GLY A 54 -13.20 6.79 12.79
C GLY A 54 -11.95 7.15 11.98
N ARG A 55 -10.75 7.16 12.59
CA ARG A 55 -9.50 7.36 11.84
C ARG A 55 -9.28 6.20 10.87
N VAL A 56 -8.75 6.52 9.70
CA VAL A 56 -8.36 5.51 8.70
C VAL A 56 -7.07 4.84 9.17
N HIS A 57 -7.11 3.52 9.26
CA HIS A 57 -5.95 2.70 9.60
C HIS A 57 -5.24 2.24 8.32
N SER A 58 -5.98 1.55 7.44
CA SER A 58 -5.47 1.06 6.16
C SER A 58 -6.53 1.16 5.06
N ILE A 59 -6.08 1.26 3.82
CA ILE A 59 -6.90 1.10 2.62
C ILE A 59 -6.27 -0.01 1.78
N ILE A 60 -7.05 -0.98 1.35
CA ILE A 60 -6.60 -2.06 0.47
C ILE A 60 -7.39 -1.98 -0.83
N ARG A 61 -6.69 -1.95 -1.96
CA ARG A 61 -7.26 -2.22 -3.27
C ARG A 61 -6.97 -3.67 -3.61
N ILE A 62 -8.01 -4.41 -3.99
CA ILE A 62 -7.89 -5.78 -4.48
C ILE A 62 -8.34 -5.75 -5.93
N ASP A 63 -7.43 -6.04 -6.85
CA ASP A 63 -7.74 -6.26 -8.26
C ASP A 63 -7.69 -7.77 -8.52
N ALA A 64 -8.87 -8.37 -8.79
CA ALA A 64 -9.01 -9.81 -8.98
C ALA A 64 -8.50 -10.25 -10.37
N GLY A 65 -8.48 -11.54 -10.64
CA GLY A 65 -8.02 -12.05 -11.92
C GLY A 65 -7.90 -13.57 -11.92
N GLU A 66 -8.15 -14.17 -13.09
CA GLU A 66 -8.24 -15.63 -13.25
C GLU A 66 -6.97 -16.36 -12.80
N MET A 67 -5.80 -15.77 -13.07
CA MET A 67 -4.48 -16.37 -12.79
C MET A 67 -3.84 -15.85 -11.50
N GLY A 68 -4.54 -15.00 -10.76
CA GLY A 68 -4.02 -14.37 -9.55
C GLY A 68 -4.61 -12.99 -9.32
N ARG A 69 -4.34 -12.44 -8.14
CA ARG A 69 -4.83 -11.13 -7.71
C ARG A 69 -3.69 -10.21 -7.28
N ASN A 70 -3.94 -8.92 -7.33
CA ASN A 70 -3.06 -7.89 -6.77
C ASN A 70 -3.72 -7.24 -5.56
N ASP A 71 -3.03 -7.26 -4.43
CA ASP A 71 -3.43 -6.55 -3.23
C ASP A 71 -2.49 -5.37 -3.03
N THR A 72 -3.00 -4.16 -3.21
CA THR A 72 -2.26 -2.93 -2.89
C THR A 72 -2.79 -2.35 -1.59
N ARG A 73 -1.97 -2.32 -0.54
CA ARG A 73 -2.33 -1.80 0.78
C ARG A 73 -1.59 -0.50 1.06
N LEU A 74 -2.34 0.55 1.40
CA LEU A 74 -1.87 1.79 2.00
C LEU A 74 -2.07 1.72 3.52
N SER A 75 -1.02 1.98 4.30
CA SER A 75 -1.10 2.08 5.76
C SER A 75 -0.50 3.38 6.26
N MET A 76 -1.25 4.07 7.12
CA MET A 76 -0.95 5.43 7.55
C MET A 76 -0.27 5.42 8.92
N VAL A 77 0.92 6.02 9.02
CA VAL A 77 1.57 6.29 10.32
C VAL A 77 1.06 7.63 10.87
N ASN A 78 1.03 8.65 10.01
CA ASN A 78 0.48 9.96 10.31
C ASN A 78 0.11 10.67 8.98
N ARG A 79 -0.24 11.97 9.05
CA ARG A 79 -0.65 12.76 7.87
C ARG A 79 0.44 12.97 6.83
N ASN A 80 1.70 12.71 7.13
CA ASN A 80 2.84 12.92 6.24
C ASN A 80 3.63 11.64 5.96
N THR A 81 3.32 10.54 6.65
CA THR A 81 4.13 9.33 6.65
C THR A 81 3.24 8.11 6.49
N TYR A 82 3.52 7.32 5.46
CA TYR A 82 2.75 6.13 5.13
C TYR A 82 3.59 5.15 4.32
N GLY A 83 3.12 3.90 4.29
CA GLY A 83 3.66 2.85 3.45
C GLY A 83 2.63 2.38 2.45
N ILE A 84 3.09 1.94 1.28
CA ILE A 84 2.28 1.20 0.32
C ILE A 84 2.96 -0.15 0.08
N SER A 85 2.26 -1.25 0.32
CA SER A 85 2.70 -2.59 -0.08
C SER A 85 1.92 -3.05 -1.29
N SER A 86 2.60 -3.47 -2.36
CA SER A 86 2.01 -4.14 -3.51
C SER A 86 2.31 -5.63 -3.41
N THR A 87 1.27 -6.45 -3.28
CA THR A 87 1.39 -7.90 -3.17
C THR A 87 0.75 -8.58 -4.37
N ARG A 88 1.58 -9.22 -5.19
CA ARG A 88 1.12 -10.15 -6.23
C ARG A 88 0.88 -11.52 -5.60
N ILE A 89 -0.31 -12.07 -5.84
CA ILE A 89 -0.68 -13.43 -5.46
C ILE A 89 -0.94 -14.20 -6.74
N ASP A 90 -0.04 -15.13 -7.10
CA ASP A 90 -0.22 -16.01 -8.25
C ASP A 90 -0.82 -17.34 -7.81
N TYR A 91 -1.94 -17.71 -8.43
CA TYR A 91 -2.59 -18.99 -8.18
C TYR A 91 -1.82 -20.08 -8.92
N LEU A 92 -1.24 -21.03 -8.18
CA LEU A 92 -0.62 -22.19 -8.82
C LEU A 92 -1.72 -23.14 -9.27
N ARG A 93 -1.63 -23.66 -10.51
CA ARG A 93 -2.66 -24.49 -11.17
C ARG A 93 -3.05 -25.77 -10.42
N HIS A 94 -2.38 -26.13 -9.32
CA HIS A 94 -2.74 -27.25 -8.45
C HIS A 94 -3.82 -26.91 -7.39
N ALA A 95 -4.41 -25.71 -7.41
CA ALA A 95 -5.47 -25.28 -6.50
C ALA A 95 -6.81 -26.08 -6.56
N PHE A 96 -6.82 -27.26 -7.19
CA PHE A 96 -7.91 -28.24 -7.14
C PHE A 96 -7.66 -29.38 -6.13
N ILE A 97 -6.74 -29.19 -5.17
CA ILE A 97 -6.67 -30.08 -4.00
C ILE A 97 -7.84 -29.72 -3.07
N GLU A 98 -8.90 -30.53 -3.14
CA GLU A 98 -10.20 -30.29 -2.48
C GLU A 98 -10.09 -30.03 -0.97
N ASP A 99 -9.05 -30.56 -0.31
CA ASP A 99 -8.87 -30.45 1.14
C ASP A 99 -8.22 -29.13 1.61
N ALA A 100 -7.63 -28.34 0.71
CA ALA A 100 -6.80 -27.19 1.07
C ALA A 100 -7.41 -25.83 0.68
N GLY A 101 -8.51 -25.83 -0.07
CA GLY A 101 -9.21 -24.64 -0.54
C GLY A 101 -8.51 -23.93 -1.71
N PRO A 102 -9.17 -22.95 -2.35
CA PRO A 102 -8.75 -22.37 -3.64
C PRO A 102 -7.42 -21.58 -3.62
N ASN A 103 -6.74 -21.49 -2.46
CA ASN A 103 -5.55 -20.66 -2.25
C ASN A 103 -4.37 -21.40 -1.58
N ALA A 104 -4.43 -22.72 -1.44
CA ALA A 104 -3.48 -23.47 -0.61
C ALA A 104 -2.02 -23.39 -1.06
N GLU A 105 -1.80 -23.24 -2.37
CA GLU A 105 -0.48 -23.10 -2.97
C GLU A 105 -0.47 -21.83 -3.85
N ALA A 106 -0.41 -20.66 -3.21
CA ALA A 106 -0.25 -19.39 -3.91
C ALA A 106 1.16 -18.84 -3.70
N ARG A 107 1.81 -18.39 -4.78
CA ARG A 107 3.07 -17.65 -4.66
C ARG A 107 2.73 -16.20 -4.34
N ARG A 108 3.33 -15.67 -3.27
CA ARG A 108 3.18 -14.26 -2.87
C ARG A 108 4.49 -13.51 -3.08
N THR A 109 4.42 -12.39 -3.78
CA THR A 109 5.54 -11.47 -3.94
C THR A 109 5.09 -10.10 -3.48
N THR A 110 5.75 -9.55 -2.46
CA THR A 110 5.41 -8.24 -1.89
C THR A 110 6.56 -7.27 -2.05
N THR A 111 6.25 -6.07 -2.56
CA THR A 111 7.17 -4.93 -2.57
C THR A 111 6.59 -3.81 -1.71
N ASN A 112 7.41 -3.28 -0.79
CA ASN A 112 7.04 -2.17 0.07
C ASN A 112 7.65 -0.87 -0.44
N TYR A 113 6.84 0.19 -0.45
CA TYR A 113 7.19 1.55 -0.82
C TYR A 113 6.94 2.47 0.37
N TYR A 114 7.93 3.30 0.71
CA TYR A 114 7.88 4.16 1.89
C TYR A 114 7.78 5.62 1.47
N PHE A 115 6.89 6.39 2.11
CA PHE A 115 6.66 7.80 1.79
C PHE A 115 6.75 8.68 3.03
N CYS A 116 7.50 9.76 2.91
CA CYS A 116 7.68 10.78 3.94
C CYS A 116 7.57 12.17 3.32
N ASP A 117 6.67 12.98 3.87
CA ASP A 117 6.31 14.32 3.37
C ASP A 117 5.96 14.33 1.87
N GLY A 118 5.17 13.35 1.44
CA GLY A 118 4.74 13.19 0.05
C GLY A 118 5.81 12.66 -0.91
N LYS A 119 7.05 12.47 -0.44
CA LYS A 119 8.16 11.97 -1.26
C LYS A 119 8.42 10.49 -0.95
N GLN A 120 8.64 9.71 -2.01
CA GLN A 120 9.10 8.33 -1.87
C GLN A 120 10.52 8.35 -1.28
N TYR A 121 10.73 7.52 -0.25
CA TYR A 121 12.07 7.20 0.23
C TYR A 121 12.73 6.24 -0.77
N LEU A 122 13.93 6.63 -1.20
CA LEU A 122 14.79 5.81 -2.03
C LEU A 122 16.00 5.41 -1.19
N PRO A 123 16.34 4.11 -1.11
CA PRO A 123 17.56 3.69 -0.44
C PRO A 123 18.77 4.31 -1.14
N PRO A 124 19.86 4.59 -0.40
CA PRO A 124 21.11 5.06 -1.01
C PRO A 124 21.63 4.10 -2.09
N ASP A 125 22.26 4.67 -3.11
CA ASP A 125 22.85 3.92 -4.21
C ASP A 125 23.82 2.84 -3.68
N GLY A 126 23.68 1.62 -4.21
CA GLY A 126 24.52 0.47 -3.82
C GLY A 126 24.06 -0.31 -2.58
N MET A 127 23.01 0.12 -1.87
CA MET A 127 22.41 -0.64 -0.76
C MET A 127 21.19 -1.48 -1.17
N SER A 128 20.80 -1.46 -2.44
CA SER A 128 19.65 -2.20 -2.96
C SER A 128 20.03 -3.01 -4.19
N LEU A 129 19.51 -4.24 -4.27
CA LEU A 129 19.53 -5.08 -5.47
C LEU A 129 18.42 -4.70 -6.46
N LEU A 130 17.56 -3.74 -6.11
CA LEU A 130 16.47 -3.27 -6.96
C LEU A 130 17.00 -2.27 -7.99
N ASP A 131 16.40 -2.30 -9.18
CA ASP A 131 16.48 -1.18 -10.11
C ASP A 131 15.79 0.04 -9.45
N GLY A 132 16.61 1.03 -9.07
CA GLY A 132 16.15 2.21 -8.34
C GLY A 132 15.17 3.09 -9.13
N ASP A 133 15.33 3.17 -10.45
CA ASP A 133 14.45 3.96 -11.31
C ASP A 133 13.10 3.26 -11.49
N ALA A 134 13.11 1.93 -11.70
CA ALA A 134 11.88 1.15 -11.76
C ALA A 134 11.11 1.18 -10.42
N TYR A 135 11.82 1.02 -9.30
CA TYR A 135 11.21 1.11 -7.95
C TYR A 135 10.61 2.48 -7.67
N LYS A 136 11.27 3.56 -8.11
CA LYS A 136 10.73 4.92 -8.00
C LYS A 136 9.48 5.11 -8.88
N ALA A 137 9.53 4.63 -10.12
CA ALA A 137 8.40 4.77 -11.05
C ALA A 137 7.16 4.02 -10.54
N ASP A 138 7.32 2.78 -10.09
CA ASP A 138 6.23 1.96 -9.57
C ASP A 138 5.64 2.56 -8.29
N GLY A 139 6.50 2.97 -7.35
CA GLY A 139 6.07 3.64 -6.12
C GLY A 139 5.22 4.88 -6.39
N LEU A 140 5.63 5.75 -7.31
CA LEU A 140 4.84 6.95 -7.67
C LEU A 140 3.53 6.62 -8.39
N ALA A 141 3.49 5.55 -9.19
CA ALA A 141 2.25 5.09 -9.82
C ALA A 141 1.25 4.59 -8.76
N LEU A 142 1.72 3.77 -7.82
CA LEU A 142 0.93 3.28 -6.69
C LEU A 142 0.52 4.42 -5.75
N GLN A 143 1.36 5.43 -5.53
CA GLN A 143 1.00 6.61 -4.76
C GLN A 143 -0.20 7.32 -5.39
N LYS A 144 -0.18 7.56 -6.71
CA LYS A 144 -1.32 8.17 -7.41
C LYS A 144 -2.58 7.33 -7.26
N MET A 145 -2.47 6.02 -7.40
CA MET A 145 -3.60 5.09 -7.25
C MET A 145 -4.15 5.07 -5.82
N MET A 146 -3.30 4.99 -4.81
CA MET A 146 -3.74 4.74 -3.43
C MET A 146 -4.06 6.02 -2.67
N VAL A 147 -3.50 7.17 -3.07
CA VAL A 147 -3.65 8.45 -2.37
C VAL A 147 -4.54 9.42 -3.14
N LEU A 148 -4.46 9.45 -4.46
CA LEU A 148 -5.11 10.49 -5.28
C LEU A 148 -6.34 9.99 -6.04
N HIS A 149 -6.60 8.68 -6.05
CA HIS A 149 -7.71 8.13 -6.79
C HIS A 149 -9.06 8.60 -6.23
N LYS A 150 -9.96 9.00 -7.13
CA LYS A 150 -11.28 9.58 -6.80
C LYS A 150 -12.10 8.75 -5.81
N ASP A 151 -11.99 7.44 -5.85
CA ASP A 151 -12.77 6.52 -4.98
C ASP A 151 -12.35 6.61 -3.50
N VAL A 152 -11.10 6.99 -3.24
CA VAL A 152 -10.49 6.97 -1.90
C VAL A 152 -9.92 8.31 -1.46
N ALA A 153 -9.87 9.31 -2.34
CA ALA A 153 -9.31 10.64 -2.08
C ALA A 153 -9.88 11.29 -0.82
N ASP A 154 -11.16 11.06 -0.50
CA ASP A 154 -11.79 11.57 0.73
C ASP A 154 -11.17 11.03 2.03
N PHE A 155 -10.60 9.83 1.99
CA PHE A 155 -9.94 9.19 3.12
C PHE A 155 -8.46 9.54 3.24
N THR A 156 -7.86 10.05 2.15
CA THR A 156 -6.42 10.26 2.02
C THR A 156 -6.04 11.73 1.85
N LYS A 157 -6.99 12.67 1.97
CA LYS A 157 -6.77 14.12 1.84
C LYS A 157 -5.55 14.65 2.60
N GLY A 158 -5.28 14.12 3.79
CA GLY A 158 -4.14 14.54 4.60
C GLY A 158 -2.78 14.18 4.00
N LEU A 159 -2.73 13.13 3.18
CA LEU A 159 -1.52 12.56 2.58
C LEU A 159 -1.20 13.15 1.19
N ALA A 160 -2.21 13.67 0.49
CA ALA A 160 -2.08 14.27 -0.83
C ALA A 160 -1.33 15.61 -0.71
N LYS A 161 -0.03 15.60 -1.03
CA LYS A 161 0.87 16.77 -1.00
C LYS A 161 1.67 16.88 -2.27
#